data_AF-A0A812XY93-F1
#
_entry.id   AF-A0A812XY93-F1
#
_cell.length_a   1.000
_cell.length_b   1.000
_cell.length_c   1.000
_cell.angle_alpha   90.00
_cell.angle_beta   90.00
_cell.angle_gamma   90.00
#
_symmetry.space_group_name_H-M   'P 1'
#
loop_
_entity.id
_entity.type
_entity.pdbx_description
1 polymer ?
#
loop_
_entity_poly.entity_id
_entity_poly.type
_entity_poly.pdbx_seq_one_letter_code
_entity_poly.pdbx_strand_id
1 'polypeptide(L)'
;MHRRSKRQKLGTDSSPWKAKEEETFHSFAKEEPYQIRPQEGDQCDDTEVAKAEAAQEPTTIKEEWDQNWHFQTPAATTQDVEPADNEQPAEFARVRRGDLTAADIIRGIKTGEFAALANDMRDKIGIPNQAWDAMHPRQAVEKFLERYNGPEADRHKLYYFQHKWDRHRFLCTMVVQGFHGREIKVISKSLSVLDKPAAETAACLTFKLDKEVNAVRLKLPAAMKFIRQFFCLGGKQKAELTTLGFQPKVVQSDITTAIYNGFRPLGCQTSFWDADDVETK
;
A
#
# COMPACT_ATOMS: atom_id res chain seq x y z
N MET A 1 61.12 47.86 -13.39
CA MET A 1 62.27 47.70 -12.45
C MET A 1 61.76 47.09 -11.16
N HIS A 2 62.55 46.17 -10.59
CA HIS A 2 62.20 45.22 -9.54
C HIS A 2 61.82 45.87 -8.20
N ARG A 3 60.82 45.31 -7.50
CA ARG A 3 60.84 45.18 -6.03
C ARG A 3 59.97 43.99 -5.60
N ARG A 4 60.66 42.90 -5.27
CA ARG A 4 60.19 41.72 -4.53
C ARG A 4 60.02 42.11 -3.05
N SER A 5 58.97 41.65 -2.38
CA SER A 5 58.92 41.55 -0.90
C SER A 5 58.08 40.33 -0.54
N LYS A 6 58.74 39.20 -0.27
CA LYS A 6 58.97 38.59 1.07
C LYS A 6 57.74 37.94 1.70
N ARG A 7 57.69 36.62 1.48
CA ARG A 7 57.28 35.54 2.40
C ARG A 7 57.35 35.92 3.89
N GLN A 8 56.28 35.63 4.62
CA GLN A 8 56.33 35.19 6.02
C GLN A 8 55.56 33.88 6.15
N LYS A 9 56.26 32.86 6.66
CA LYS A 9 55.75 31.60 7.20
C LYS A 9 55.85 31.70 8.72
N LEU A 10 54.75 31.54 9.44
CA LEU A 10 54.63 31.19 10.87
C LEU A 10 53.16 30.71 11.02
N GLY A 11 52.78 29.65 11.72
CA GLY A 11 53.47 28.68 12.55
C GLY A 11 52.49 27.53 12.81
N THR A 12 53.05 26.35 13.01
CA THR A 12 52.41 25.13 13.49
C THR A 12 52.13 25.22 14.99
N ASP A 13 50.96 24.79 15.43
CA ASP A 13 50.68 24.23 16.76
C ASP A 13 49.42 23.35 16.60
N SER A 14 49.53 22.03 16.47
CA SER A 14 49.63 21.05 17.56
C SER A 14 48.71 21.34 18.75
N SER A 15 47.57 20.66 18.80
CA SER A 15 47.20 19.97 20.04
C SER A 15 46.25 18.79 19.81
N PRO A 16 46.58 17.62 20.39
CA PRO A 16 45.81 16.38 20.30
C PRO A 16 44.83 16.30 21.48
N TRP A 17 43.57 15.93 21.22
CA TRP A 17 42.67 15.48 22.27
C TRP A 17 42.55 13.96 22.20
N LYS A 18 43.37 13.30 23.01
CA LYS A 18 43.20 11.91 23.43
C LYS A 18 42.71 11.88 24.88
N ALA A 19 41.70 11.04 25.07
CA ALA A 19 41.44 10.14 26.20
C ALA A 19 41.13 10.72 27.60
N LYS A 20 39.98 10.29 28.10
CA LYS A 20 39.70 9.70 29.45
C LYS A 20 38.37 8.91 29.27
N GLU A 21 38.29 7.58 29.38
CA GLU A 21 38.36 6.73 30.60
C GLU A 21 37.49 7.32 31.73
N GLU A 22 36.55 6.66 32.38
CA GLU A 22 36.28 5.25 32.70
C GLU A 22 34.84 5.17 33.29
N GLU A 23 34.45 3.98 33.77
CA GLU A 23 33.37 3.68 34.75
C GLU A 23 32.09 3.00 34.23
N THR A 24 32.25 1.69 33.97
CA THR A 24 31.65 0.58 34.73
C THR A 24 30.55 0.91 35.76
N PHE A 25 29.33 0.44 35.52
CA PHE A 25 28.31 0.14 36.56
C PHE A 25 27.55 -1.14 36.13
N HIS A 26 27.95 -2.31 36.64
CA HIS A 26 27.25 -3.08 37.69
C HIS A 26 25.74 -3.29 37.46
N SER A 27 25.44 -4.44 36.82
CA SER A 27 24.62 -5.56 37.32
C SER A 27 23.44 -5.32 38.29
N PHE A 28 22.38 -6.13 38.05
CA PHE A 28 21.30 -6.62 38.93
C PHE A 28 19.91 -5.98 38.80
N ALA A 29 19.01 -6.73 38.14
CA ALA A 29 17.66 -7.06 38.60
C ALA A 29 17.19 -8.25 37.73
N LYS A 30 17.52 -9.50 38.06
CA LYS A 30 16.73 -10.41 38.90
C LYS A 30 15.21 -10.26 38.75
N GLU A 31 14.65 -11.27 38.10
CA GLU A 31 13.24 -11.64 37.99
C GLU A 31 12.60 -11.78 39.37
N GLU A 32 11.36 -11.33 39.51
CA GLU A 32 10.40 -11.93 40.43
C GLU A 32 9.10 -12.25 39.68
N PRO A 33 8.60 -13.51 39.74
CA PRO A 33 7.34 -13.90 39.14
C PRO A 33 6.15 -13.43 39.99
N TYR A 34 5.14 -12.87 39.33
CA TYR A 34 3.85 -12.54 39.92
C TYR A 34 3.19 -13.80 40.50
N GLN A 35 3.07 -13.86 41.83
CA GLN A 35 2.22 -14.82 42.52
C GLN A 35 0.76 -14.36 42.45
N ILE A 36 -0.08 -15.20 41.85
CA ILE A 36 -1.54 -15.09 41.87
C ILE A 36 -2.01 -15.52 43.26
N ARG A 37 -2.66 -14.60 44.00
CA ARG A 37 -3.38 -14.92 45.23
C ARG A 37 -4.80 -15.38 44.86
N PRO A 38 -5.28 -16.53 45.36
CA PRO A 38 -6.70 -16.86 45.31
C PRO A 38 -7.44 -16.07 46.39
N GLN A 39 -8.54 -15.41 46.02
CA GLN A 39 -9.57 -14.96 46.96
C GLN A 39 -10.74 -15.95 46.87
N GLU A 40 -10.77 -16.89 47.80
CA GLU A 40 -12.00 -17.35 48.45
C GLU A 40 -12.54 -16.11 49.21
N GLY A 41 -13.79 -15.68 49.12
CA GLY A 41 -15.03 -16.44 49.23
C GLY A 41 -15.74 -15.81 50.43
N ASP A 42 -16.84 -15.07 50.19
CA ASP A 42 -17.88 -14.91 51.21
C ASP A 42 -19.22 -14.61 50.55
N GLN A 43 -20.16 -15.51 50.85
CA GLN A 43 -21.61 -15.40 50.71
C GLN A 43 -22.10 -14.28 51.66
N CYS A 44 -23.26 -13.64 51.54
CA CYS A 44 -24.62 -14.20 51.47
C CYS A 44 -25.64 -13.12 51.05
N ASP A 45 -26.85 -13.62 50.79
CA ASP A 45 -28.17 -12.98 50.90
C ASP A 45 -28.76 -12.24 49.69
N ASP A 46 -29.45 -13.06 48.88
CA ASP A 46 -30.90 -13.05 48.71
C ASP A 46 -31.62 -11.69 48.71
N THR A 47 -32.04 -11.26 47.52
CA THR A 47 -33.39 -10.69 47.37
C THR A 47 -33.93 -10.99 45.97
N GLU A 48 -34.95 -11.84 45.91
CA GLU A 48 -35.83 -12.06 44.76
C GLU A 48 -36.59 -10.77 44.41
N VAL A 49 -36.56 -10.33 43.15
CA VAL A 49 -37.73 -9.72 42.48
C VAL A 49 -37.73 -10.04 40.98
N ALA A 50 -38.60 -10.99 40.61
CA ALA A 50 -39.46 -11.10 39.44
C ALA A 50 -39.05 -10.57 38.02
N LYS A 51 -39.17 -11.51 37.06
CA LYS A 51 -39.78 -11.40 35.70
C LYS A 51 -39.32 -10.29 34.74
N ALA A 52 -38.75 -10.70 33.60
CA ALA A 52 -39.46 -10.71 32.30
C ALA A 52 -38.60 -11.36 31.19
N GLU A 53 -39.28 -12.15 30.35
CA GLU A 53 -38.83 -12.69 29.08
C GLU A 53 -38.29 -11.60 28.13
N ALA A 54 -37.22 -11.91 27.40
CA ALA A 54 -37.24 -11.99 25.93
C ALA A 54 -35.85 -12.36 25.40
N ALA A 55 -35.76 -13.53 24.80
CA ALA A 55 -34.67 -13.91 23.93
C ALA A 55 -34.64 -13.00 22.70
N GLN A 56 -33.49 -12.40 22.40
CA GLN A 56 -33.17 -11.93 21.06
C GLN A 56 -31.78 -12.44 20.67
N GLU A 57 -31.81 -13.41 19.77
CA GLU A 57 -30.66 -13.90 19.02
C GLU A 57 -30.00 -12.74 18.26
N PRO A 58 -28.65 -12.69 18.19
CA PRO A 58 -28.00 -11.74 17.30
C PRO A 58 -28.23 -12.16 15.85
N THR A 59 -29.11 -11.43 15.19
CA THR A 59 -29.33 -11.52 13.74
C THR A 59 -28.02 -11.32 13.01
N THR A 60 -27.61 -12.38 12.31
CA THR A 60 -26.48 -12.36 11.40
C THR A 60 -26.80 -11.43 10.24
N ILE A 61 -26.22 -10.24 10.23
CA ILE A 61 -26.24 -9.33 9.08
C ILE A 61 -25.37 -9.98 8.00
N LYS A 62 -25.99 -10.76 7.12
CA LYS A 62 -25.43 -11.07 5.80
C LYS A 62 -25.51 -9.79 4.99
N GLU A 63 -24.37 -9.11 4.84
CA GLU A 63 -24.20 -8.06 3.85
C GLU A 63 -24.30 -8.66 2.44
N GLU A 64 -25.52 -8.67 1.90
CA GLU A 64 -25.79 -8.85 0.47
C GLU A 64 -25.34 -7.59 -0.28
N TRP A 65 -24.10 -7.61 -0.75
CA TRP A 65 -23.60 -6.65 -1.75
C TRP A 65 -24.00 -7.10 -3.15
N ASP A 66 -25.30 -7.11 -3.46
CA ASP A 66 -25.81 -7.19 -4.84
C ASP A 66 -26.27 -5.79 -5.27
N GLN A 67 -25.46 -5.10 -6.07
CA GLN A 67 -25.61 -5.07 -7.54
C GLN A 67 -26.91 -4.37 -7.98
N ASN A 68 -26.93 -3.05 -7.89
CA ASN A 68 -27.77 -2.25 -8.78
C ASN A 68 -27.09 -0.91 -9.12
N TRP A 69 -26.27 -0.91 -10.17
CA TRP A 69 -25.75 0.31 -10.78
C TRP A 69 -25.84 0.19 -12.31
N HIS A 70 -27.02 0.50 -12.84
CA HIS A 70 -27.21 0.73 -14.27
C HIS A 70 -26.56 2.06 -14.66
N PHE A 71 -25.43 2.00 -15.38
CA PHE A 71 -24.93 3.15 -16.13
C PHE A 71 -25.61 3.18 -17.51
N GLN A 72 -26.38 4.22 -17.78
CA GLN A 72 -26.86 4.54 -19.12
C GLN A 72 -25.69 5.08 -19.94
N THR A 73 -25.32 4.38 -21.01
CA THR A 73 -24.45 4.90 -22.07
C THR A 73 -25.24 5.87 -22.95
N PRO A 74 -24.80 7.13 -23.16
CA PRO A 74 -25.40 7.98 -24.16
C PRO A 74 -24.99 7.51 -25.58
N ALA A 75 -25.98 7.52 -26.47
CA ALA A 75 -25.85 7.12 -27.88
C ALA A 75 -24.87 8.02 -28.63
N ALA A 76 -23.98 7.42 -29.41
CA ALA A 76 -23.03 8.11 -30.27
C ALA A 76 -23.68 8.55 -31.59
N THR A 77 -23.43 9.81 -31.97
CA THR A 77 -23.74 10.38 -33.28
C THR A 77 -22.69 9.94 -34.30
N THR A 78 -23.15 9.40 -35.41
CA THR A 78 -22.38 8.97 -36.59
C THR A 78 -21.83 10.18 -37.35
N GLN A 79 -20.54 10.17 -37.68
CA GLN A 79 -20.01 10.86 -38.85
C GLN A 79 -18.96 9.99 -39.54
N ASP A 80 -19.20 9.75 -40.83
CA ASP A 80 -18.41 8.98 -41.78
C ASP A 80 -17.09 9.67 -42.13
N VAL A 81 -15.99 8.92 -42.09
CA VAL A 81 -14.75 9.18 -42.85
C VAL A 81 -14.17 7.84 -43.30
N GLU A 82 -14.04 7.68 -44.61
CA GLU A 82 -13.44 6.53 -45.32
C GLU A 82 -11.89 6.51 -45.28
N PRO A 83 -11.24 5.39 -45.66
CA PRO A 83 -10.09 4.86 -44.95
C PRO A 83 -8.74 5.24 -45.56
N ALA A 84 -7.71 5.31 -44.72
CA ALA A 84 -6.32 5.26 -45.14
C ALA A 84 -5.71 3.95 -44.64
N ASP A 85 -5.20 3.16 -45.59
CA ASP A 85 -4.42 1.96 -45.38
C ASP A 85 -3.31 2.21 -44.36
N ASN A 86 -3.43 1.54 -43.21
CA ASN A 86 -2.36 1.44 -42.25
C ASN A 86 -2.34 0.00 -41.75
N GLU A 87 -1.38 -0.77 -42.26
CA GLU A 87 -1.06 -2.12 -41.79
C GLU A 87 -0.74 -2.05 -40.29
N GLN A 88 -1.77 -2.25 -39.46
CA GLN A 88 -1.62 -2.44 -38.04
C GLN A 88 -1.23 -3.90 -37.76
N PRO A 89 -0.20 -4.14 -36.93
CA PRO A 89 0.22 -5.49 -36.58
C PRO A 89 -0.91 -6.18 -35.81
N ALA A 90 -1.20 -7.42 -36.24
CA ALA A 90 -2.05 -8.42 -35.61
C ALA A 90 -2.92 -7.91 -34.46
N GLU A 91 -4.20 -7.71 -34.78
CA GLU A 91 -5.31 -7.58 -33.85
C GLU A 91 -5.18 -8.65 -32.75
N PHE A 92 -4.59 -8.29 -31.62
CA PHE A 92 -4.57 -9.15 -30.45
C PHE A 92 -6.03 -9.40 -30.11
N ALA A 93 -6.47 -10.65 -30.29
CA ALA A 93 -7.80 -11.08 -29.94
C ALA A 93 -8.08 -10.63 -28.52
N ARG A 94 -8.84 -9.54 -28.37
CA ARG A 94 -9.45 -9.13 -27.12
C ARG A 94 -10.30 -10.32 -26.72
N VAL A 95 -9.75 -11.22 -25.92
CA VAL A 95 -10.50 -12.34 -25.35
C VAL A 95 -11.64 -11.70 -24.59
N ARG A 96 -12.82 -11.68 -25.21
CA ARG A 96 -13.99 -11.08 -24.61
C ARG A 96 -14.27 -11.94 -23.38
N ARG A 97 -14.25 -11.31 -22.21
CA ARG A 97 -14.35 -11.95 -20.88
C ARG A 97 -15.48 -12.99 -20.77
N GLY A 98 -16.53 -12.84 -21.59
CA GLY A 98 -17.69 -13.74 -21.63
C GLY A 98 -17.50 -15.05 -22.41
N ASP A 99 -16.44 -15.19 -23.20
CA ASP A 99 -16.26 -16.32 -24.12
C ASP A 99 -15.33 -17.41 -23.56
N LEU A 100 -14.66 -17.14 -22.43
CA LEU A 100 -13.77 -18.12 -21.80
C LEU A 100 -14.56 -19.17 -21.02
N THR A 101 -14.30 -20.44 -21.34
CA THR A 101 -14.78 -21.58 -20.54
C THR A 101 -13.94 -21.75 -19.26
N ALA A 102 -14.45 -22.49 -18.28
CA ALA A 102 -13.66 -22.84 -17.09
C ALA A 102 -12.33 -23.55 -17.45
N ALA A 103 -12.33 -24.41 -18.47
CA ALA A 103 -11.13 -25.10 -18.91
C ALA A 103 -10.07 -24.13 -19.49
N ASP A 104 -10.51 -23.14 -20.29
CA ASP A 104 -9.62 -22.11 -20.83
C ASP A 104 -9.06 -21.22 -19.72
N ILE A 105 -9.87 -20.89 -18.70
CA ILE A 105 -9.41 -20.15 -17.53
C ILE A 105 -8.32 -20.90 -16.79
N ILE A 106 -8.52 -22.18 -16.48
CA ILE A 106 -7.50 -22.97 -15.79
C ILE A 106 -6.24 -23.13 -16.65
N ARG A 107 -6.39 -23.31 -17.97
CA ARG A 107 -5.24 -23.33 -18.90
C ARG A 107 -4.47 -22.02 -18.84
N GLY A 108 -5.16 -20.88 -18.98
CA GLY A 108 -4.54 -19.55 -18.98
C GLY A 108 -3.79 -19.21 -17.70
N ILE A 109 -4.24 -19.72 -16.54
CA ILE A 109 -3.51 -19.59 -15.27
C ILE A 109 -2.20 -20.39 -15.34
N LYS A 110 -2.25 -21.64 -15.80
CA LYS A 110 -1.09 -22.53 -15.90
C LYS A 110 -0.06 -22.07 -16.93
N THR A 111 -0.52 -21.50 -18.05
CA THR A 111 0.34 -21.02 -19.14
C THR A 111 0.83 -19.59 -18.92
N GLY A 112 0.30 -18.87 -17.91
CA GLY A 112 0.66 -17.48 -17.62
C GLY A 112 0.05 -16.47 -18.61
N GLU A 113 -0.91 -16.86 -19.43
CA GLU A 113 -1.57 -15.99 -20.42
C GLU A 113 -2.19 -14.73 -19.78
N PHE A 114 -2.70 -14.85 -18.55
CA PHE A 114 -3.29 -13.71 -17.83
C PHE A 114 -2.29 -12.61 -17.49
N ALA A 115 -0.99 -12.90 -17.39
CA ALA A 115 0.03 -11.87 -17.18
C ALA A 115 0.09 -10.89 -18.37
N ALA A 116 -0.17 -11.38 -19.60
CA ALA A 116 -0.16 -10.54 -20.79
C ALA A 116 -1.24 -9.46 -20.77
N LEU A 117 -2.36 -9.69 -20.05
CA LEU A 117 -3.45 -8.72 -19.91
C LEU A 117 -3.05 -7.44 -19.17
N ALA A 118 -1.90 -7.43 -18.47
CA ALA A 118 -1.36 -6.20 -17.91
C ALA A 118 -1.07 -5.14 -18.98
N ASN A 119 -0.73 -5.56 -20.21
CA ASN A 119 -0.51 -4.65 -21.34
C ASN A 119 -1.77 -3.86 -21.70
N ASP A 120 -2.95 -4.47 -21.61
CA ASP A 120 -4.22 -3.82 -21.89
C ASP A 120 -4.58 -2.75 -20.84
N MET A 121 -3.90 -2.78 -19.69
CA MET A 121 -4.05 -1.85 -18.57
C MET A 121 -2.86 -0.90 -18.42
N ARG A 122 -2.00 -0.77 -19.45
CA ARG A 122 -0.77 0.04 -19.39
C ARG A 122 -1.05 1.51 -19.08
N ASP A 123 -2.17 2.05 -19.53
CA ASP A 123 -2.64 3.41 -19.25
C ASP A 123 -3.01 3.64 -17.78
N LYS A 124 -3.18 2.57 -17.00
CA LYS A 124 -3.48 2.62 -15.56
C LYS A 124 -2.23 2.52 -14.67
N ILE A 125 -1.04 2.39 -15.27
CA ILE A 125 0.22 2.37 -14.54
C ILE A 125 0.47 3.75 -13.92
N GLY A 126 0.91 3.73 -12.66
CA GLY A 126 1.28 4.90 -11.88
C GLY A 126 0.11 5.77 -11.45
N ILE A 127 0.44 6.85 -10.77
CA ILE A 127 -0.48 7.94 -10.40
C ILE A 127 -0.01 9.19 -11.14
N PRO A 128 -0.76 9.70 -12.13
CA PRO A 128 -0.33 10.83 -12.96
C PRO A 128 -0.28 12.12 -12.13
N ASN A 129 0.55 13.08 -12.57
CA ASN A 129 0.78 14.36 -11.85
C ASN A 129 -0.53 15.08 -11.51
N GLN A 130 -1.43 15.24 -12.48
CA GLN A 130 -2.71 15.91 -12.28
C GLN A 130 -3.53 15.27 -11.15
N ALA A 131 -3.61 13.94 -11.10
CA ALA A 131 -4.34 13.23 -10.05
C ALA A 131 -3.60 13.29 -8.71
N TRP A 132 -2.26 13.18 -8.73
CA TRP A 132 -1.43 13.27 -7.54
C TRP A 132 -1.57 14.63 -6.87
N ASP A 133 -1.44 15.72 -7.63
CA ASP A 133 -1.46 17.08 -7.11
C ASP A 133 -2.83 17.45 -6.55
N ALA A 134 -3.91 17.05 -7.23
CA ALA A 134 -5.28 17.27 -6.78
C ALA A 134 -5.67 16.46 -5.52
N MET A 135 -4.98 15.35 -5.22
CA MET A 135 -5.32 14.51 -4.06
C MET A 135 -4.89 15.14 -2.74
N HIS A 136 -5.77 15.01 -1.73
CA HIS A 136 -5.45 15.33 -0.35
C HIS A 136 -4.22 14.54 0.11
N PRO A 137 -3.25 15.13 0.84
CA PRO A 137 -1.99 14.47 1.17
C PRO A 137 -2.14 13.09 1.80
N ARG A 138 -3.08 12.94 2.75
CA ARG A 138 -3.36 11.64 3.39
C ARG A 138 -3.84 10.58 2.40
N GLN A 139 -4.75 10.95 1.49
CA GLN A 139 -5.25 10.03 0.45
C GLN A 139 -4.15 9.66 -0.55
N ALA A 140 -3.23 10.59 -0.86
CA ALA A 140 -2.09 10.33 -1.72
C ALA A 140 -1.16 9.26 -1.11
N VAL A 141 -0.86 9.37 0.19
CA VAL A 141 -0.08 8.36 0.95
C VAL A 141 -0.79 7.00 0.91
N GLU A 142 -2.08 6.95 1.24
CA GLU A 142 -2.85 5.70 1.27
C GLU A 142 -2.87 5.00 -0.09
N LYS A 143 -3.19 5.74 -1.18
CA LYS A 143 -3.21 5.17 -2.53
C LYS A 143 -1.83 4.74 -3.01
N PHE A 144 -0.79 5.48 -2.63
CA PHE A 144 0.58 5.11 -2.93
C PHE A 144 0.92 3.77 -2.26
N LEU A 145 0.74 3.68 -0.94
CA LEU A 145 1.15 2.53 -0.14
C LEU A 145 0.32 1.29 -0.45
N GLU A 146 -0.98 1.44 -0.74
CA GLU A 146 -1.84 0.34 -1.17
C GLU A 146 -1.33 -0.31 -2.46
N ARG A 147 -0.89 0.49 -3.43
CA ARG A 147 -0.38 -0.04 -4.71
C ARG A 147 1.05 -0.55 -4.61
N TYR A 148 1.87 0.12 -3.80
CA TYR A 148 3.28 -0.21 -3.63
C TYR A 148 3.49 -1.50 -2.83
N ASN A 149 2.69 -1.75 -1.78
CA ASN A 149 2.85 -2.95 -0.94
C ASN A 149 2.04 -4.16 -1.44
N GLY A 150 1.20 -3.97 -2.46
CA GLY A 150 0.47 -5.06 -3.08
C GLY A 150 -0.75 -5.54 -2.29
N PRO A 151 -1.43 -6.59 -2.79
CA PRO A 151 -2.73 -7.04 -2.30
C PRO A 151 -2.70 -7.70 -0.92
N GLU A 152 -1.55 -8.21 -0.48
CA GLU A 152 -1.40 -8.97 0.77
C GLU A 152 -1.06 -8.07 1.97
N ALA A 153 -0.77 -6.79 1.74
CA ALA A 153 -0.34 -5.91 2.80
C ALA A 153 -1.49 -5.50 3.73
N ASP A 154 -1.26 -5.65 5.04
CA ASP A 154 -2.17 -5.17 6.07
C ASP A 154 -2.20 -3.64 6.07
N ARG A 155 -3.32 -3.08 5.58
CA ARG A 155 -3.52 -1.62 5.48
C ARG A 155 -3.27 -0.89 6.80
N HIS A 156 -3.55 -1.53 7.93
CA HIS A 156 -3.38 -0.93 9.25
C HIS A 156 -1.92 -0.84 9.70
N LYS A 157 -1.01 -1.51 9.00
CA LYS A 157 0.43 -1.57 9.32
C LYS A 157 1.32 -0.85 8.32
N LEU A 158 0.75 -0.32 7.23
CA LEU A 158 1.53 0.35 6.18
C LEU A 158 2.25 1.60 6.67
N TYR A 159 1.61 2.36 7.56
CA TYR A 159 2.21 3.53 8.17
C TYR A 159 1.49 3.87 9.48
N TYR A 160 2.17 4.62 10.35
CA TYR A 160 1.59 5.18 11.55
C TYR A 160 2.21 6.53 11.88
N PHE A 161 1.56 7.28 12.76
CA PHE A 161 2.06 8.57 13.22
C PHE A 161 2.56 8.49 14.66
N GLN A 162 3.74 9.05 14.89
CA GLN A 162 4.25 9.36 16.21
C GLN A 162 4.09 10.86 16.47
N HIS A 163 3.65 11.21 17.66
CA HIS A 163 3.39 12.60 18.05
C HIS A 163 4.27 13.00 19.21
N LYS A 164 4.82 14.21 19.15
CA LYS A 164 5.59 14.80 20.23
C LYS A 164 5.17 16.25 20.41
N TRP A 165 4.84 16.61 21.66
CA TRP A 165 4.67 18.01 22.02
C TRP A 165 6.04 18.61 22.33
N ASP A 166 6.41 19.67 21.61
CA ASP A 166 7.52 20.54 21.96
C ASP A 166 6.94 21.90 22.42
N ARG A 167 7.67 22.65 23.25
CA ARG A 167 7.20 23.75 24.12
C ARG A 167 6.19 24.74 23.48
N HIS A 168 6.15 24.88 22.16
CA HIS A 168 5.17 25.70 21.44
C HIS A 168 4.61 25.06 20.14
N ARG A 169 4.84 23.76 19.88
CA ARG A 169 4.53 23.14 18.59
C ARG A 169 4.14 21.67 18.73
N PHE A 170 3.22 21.24 17.88
CA PHE A 170 2.90 19.83 17.70
C PHE A 170 3.79 19.24 16.61
N LEU A 171 4.71 18.35 16.97
CA LEU A 171 5.54 17.62 16.02
C LEU A 171 4.88 16.29 15.68
N CYS A 172 4.76 16.01 14.39
CA CYS A 172 4.28 14.72 13.89
C CYS A 172 5.36 14.08 13.03
N THR A 173 5.66 12.82 13.33
CA THR A 173 6.52 11.95 12.53
C THR A 173 5.65 10.88 11.90
N MET A 174 5.59 10.83 10.58
CA MET A 174 5.01 9.69 9.87
C MET A 174 6.09 8.63 9.70
N VAL A 175 5.80 7.42 10.16
CA VAL A 175 6.63 6.24 9.97
C VAL A 175 5.97 5.38 8.91
N VAL A 176 6.64 5.25 7.76
CA VAL A 176 6.18 4.38 6.66
C VAL A 176 6.97 3.09 6.71
N GLN A 177 6.27 1.95 6.75
CA GLN A 177 6.87 0.64 6.66
C GLN A 177 6.92 0.18 5.20
N GLY A 178 7.98 -0.54 4.84
CA GLY A 178 8.04 -1.29 3.58
C GLY A 178 8.45 -0.48 2.34
N PHE A 179 8.67 0.84 2.41
CA PHE A 179 9.20 1.60 1.27
C PHE A 179 10.68 1.27 1.06
N HIS A 180 11.00 0.54 -0.01
CA HIS A 180 12.33 -0.05 -0.28
C HIS A 180 12.90 -0.87 0.89
N GLY A 181 12.05 -1.56 1.66
CA GLY A 181 12.48 -2.31 2.85
C GLY A 181 13.05 -1.44 3.98
N ARG A 182 12.83 -0.12 3.94
CA ARG A 182 13.33 0.84 4.93
C ARG A 182 12.19 1.53 5.66
N GLU A 183 12.49 1.97 6.88
CA GLU A 183 11.62 2.87 7.63
C GLU A 183 11.85 4.32 7.15
N ILE A 184 10.86 4.93 6.52
CA ILE A 184 10.92 6.36 6.20
C ILE A 184 10.26 7.15 7.31
N LYS A 185 11.03 8.06 7.93
CA LYS A 185 10.57 9.01 8.94
C LYS A 185 10.41 10.38 8.32
N VAL A 186 9.17 10.87 8.31
CA VAL A 186 8.84 12.20 7.77
C VAL A 186 8.39 13.10 8.89
N ILE A 187 9.17 14.16 9.18
CA ILE A 187 8.92 15.09 10.29
C ILE A 187 8.30 16.37 9.77
N SER A 188 7.12 16.72 10.27
CA SER A 188 6.56 18.07 10.07
C SER A 188 7.30 19.08 10.94
N LYS A 189 7.98 20.05 10.31
CA LYS A 189 8.67 21.17 10.99
C LYS A 189 7.88 22.49 10.97
N SER A 190 6.61 22.46 10.57
CA SER A 190 5.83 23.68 10.40
C SER A 190 5.69 24.42 11.73
N LEU A 191 6.12 25.69 11.74
CA LEU A 191 6.31 26.52 12.94
C LEU A 191 4.99 26.88 13.66
N SER A 192 3.85 26.59 13.04
CA SER A 192 2.53 27.14 13.38
C SER A 192 1.42 26.08 13.50
N VAL A 193 1.77 24.79 13.55
CA VAL A 193 0.76 23.74 13.68
C VAL A 193 0.39 23.54 15.15
N LEU A 194 -0.80 24.02 15.51
CA LEU A 194 -1.38 23.93 16.85
C LEU A 194 -2.21 22.66 17.07
N ASP A 195 -2.51 21.90 16.01
CA ASP A 195 -3.45 20.77 16.06
C ASP A 195 -2.89 19.51 15.39
N LYS A 196 -3.24 18.34 15.95
CA LYS A 196 -2.76 17.02 15.56
C LYS A 196 -3.08 16.67 14.10
N PRO A 197 -4.33 16.81 13.59
CA PRO A 197 -4.66 16.47 12.20
C PRO A 197 -3.91 17.33 11.17
N ALA A 198 -3.66 18.59 11.50
CA ALA A 198 -2.88 19.49 10.66
C ALA A 198 -1.40 19.04 10.59
N ALA A 199 -0.85 18.52 11.69
CA ALA A 199 0.53 18.03 11.71
C ALA A 199 0.70 16.72 10.95
N GLU A 200 -0.27 15.81 11.07
CA GLU A 200 -0.35 14.58 10.26
C GLU A 200 -0.44 14.92 8.77
N THR A 201 -1.31 15.86 8.40
CA THR A 201 -1.46 16.30 7.00
C THR A 201 -0.17 16.91 6.45
N ALA A 202 0.56 17.69 7.26
CA ALA A 202 1.85 18.23 6.88
C ALA A 202 2.95 17.15 6.72
N ALA A 203 2.94 16.11 7.56
CA ALA A 203 3.83 14.96 7.40
C ALA A 203 3.51 14.19 6.10
N CYS A 204 2.24 13.94 5.81
CA CYS A 204 1.80 13.35 4.54
C CYS A 204 2.19 14.22 3.33
N LEU A 205 2.08 15.55 3.44
CA LEU A 205 2.49 16.46 2.37
C LEU A 205 3.99 16.36 2.11
N THR A 206 4.80 16.25 3.16
CA THR A 206 6.25 16.10 3.03
C THR A 206 6.59 14.77 2.34
N PHE A 207 5.88 13.67 2.64
CA PHE A 207 6.00 12.41 1.88
C PHE A 207 5.59 12.57 0.41
N LYS A 208 4.47 13.29 0.15
CA LYS A 208 3.99 13.57 -1.21
C LYS A 208 5.02 14.33 -2.06
N LEU A 209 5.80 15.20 -1.41
CA LEU A 209 6.85 16.02 -2.03
C LEU A 209 8.21 15.31 -2.11
N ASP A 210 8.35 14.14 -1.49
CA ASP A 210 9.59 13.38 -1.53
C ASP A 210 9.94 12.96 -2.98
N LYS A 211 11.22 13.06 -3.33
CA LYS A 211 11.69 12.82 -4.71
C LYS A 211 11.61 11.35 -5.10
N GLU A 212 11.93 10.45 -4.18
CA GLU A 212 11.88 9.00 -4.43
C GLU A 212 10.43 8.55 -4.54
N VAL A 213 9.56 9.02 -3.63
CA VAL A 213 8.11 8.77 -3.72
C VAL A 213 7.53 9.26 -5.05
N ASN A 214 7.93 10.46 -5.49
CA ASN A 214 7.48 11.01 -6.77
C ASN A 214 8.00 10.22 -7.99
N ALA A 215 9.18 9.62 -7.92
CA ALA A 215 9.69 8.75 -8.98
C ALA A 215 8.93 7.41 -9.01
N VAL A 216 8.73 6.79 -7.84
CA VAL A 216 8.09 5.48 -7.72
C VAL A 216 6.60 5.56 -8.05
N ARG A 217 5.89 6.63 -7.68
CA ARG A 217 4.43 6.72 -7.91
C ARG A 217 4.04 6.61 -9.38
N LEU A 218 4.94 6.98 -10.29
CA LEU A 218 4.72 6.90 -11.73
C LEU A 218 4.88 5.48 -12.28
N LYS A 219 5.46 4.57 -11.48
CA LYS A 219 5.75 3.18 -11.82
C LYS A 219 4.95 2.20 -10.98
N LEU A 220 3.84 2.61 -10.37
CA LEU A 220 3.01 1.69 -9.58
C LEU A 220 2.13 0.82 -10.48
N PRO A 221 1.96 -0.50 -10.20
CA PRO A 221 1.01 -1.34 -10.94
C PRO A 221 -0.41 -0.83 -10.78
N ALA A 222 -1.33 -1.10 -11.71
CA ALA A 222 -2.72 -0.65 -11.62
C ALA A 222 -3.35 -0.99 -10.25
N ALA A 223 -4.25 -0.14 -9.74
CA ALA A 223 -4.87 -0.42 -8.44
C ALA A 223 -5.66 -1.74 -8.49
N MET A 224 -5.57 -2.54 -7.43
CA MET A 224 -6.21 -3.86 -7.37
C MET A 224 -7.71 -3.83 -7.67
N LYS A 225 -8.40 -2.75 -7.28
CA LYS A 225 -9.81 -2.53 -7.62
C LYS A 225 -10.04 -2.54 -9.14
N PHE A 226 -9.17 -1.89 -9.93
CA PHE A 226 -9.26 -1.89 -11.38
C PHE A 226 -8.96 -3.26 -11.97
N ILE A 227 -7.97 -3.98 -11.43
CA ILE A 227 -7.62 -5.33 -11.93
C ILE A 227 -8.82 -6.29 -11.72
N ARG A 228 -9.45 -6.27 -10.55
CA ARG A 228 -10.65 -7.07 -10.26
C ARG A 228 -11.86 -6.68 -11.12
N GLN A 229 -11.99 -5.41 -11.47
CA GLN A 229 -13.03 -4.95 -12.41
C GLN A 229 -12.70 -5.29 -13.86
N PHE A 230 -11.41 -5.37 -14.19
CA PHE A 230 -10.93 -5.75 -15.50
C PHE A 230 -11.10 -7.24 -15.77
N PHE A 231 -11.01 -8.10 -14.76
CA PHE A 231 -11.30 -9.51 -14.93
C PHE A 231 -12.15 -10.00 -13.76
N CYS A 232 -13.41 -10.34 -14.02
CA CYS A 232 -14.33 -10.88 -13.03
C CYS A 232 -15.03 -12.09 -13.62
N LEU A 233 -15.03 -13.21 -12.88
CA LEU A 233 -15.72 -14.43 -13.28
C LEU A 233 -17.23 -14.23 -13.28
N GLY A 234 -17.86 -14.50 -14.43
CA GLY A 234 -19.31 -14.52 -14.58
C GLY A 234 -19.97 -15.71 -13.88
N GLY A 235 -21.29 -15.66 -13.70
CA GLY A 235 -22.06 -16.72 -13.01
C GLY A 235 -21.88 -18.11 -13.65
N LYS A 236 -21.92 -18.18 -14.98
CA LYS A 236 -21.71 -19.43 -15.74
C LYS A 236 -20.32 -20.01 -15.52
N GLN A 237 -19.27 -19.18 -15.61
CA GLN A 237 -17.88 -19.60 -15.38
C GLN A 237 -17.66 -20.11 -13.96
N LYS A 238 -18.26 -19.45 -12.96
CA LYS A 238 -18.22 -19.90 -11.57
C LYS A 238 -18.87 -21.28 -11.41
N ALA A 239 -20.01 -21.51 -12.05
CA ALA A 239 -20.68 -22.81 -12.02
C ALA A 239 -19.82 -23.90 -12.67
N GLU A 240 -19.27 -23.64 -13.86
CA GLU A 240 -18.39 -24.59 -14.57
C GLU A 240 -17.12 -24.92 -13.76
N LEU A 241 -16.47 -23.92 -13.17
CA LEU A 241 -15.30 -24.12 -12.30
C LEU A 241 -15.64 -24.99 -11.09
N THR A 242 -16.82 -24.77 -10.49
CA THR A 242 -17.28 -25.58 -9.35
C THR A 242 -17.53 -27.03 -9.77
N THR A 243 -18.14 -27.27 -10.94
CA THR A 243 -18.32 -28.62 -11.50
C THR A 243 -16.99 -29.33 -11.75
N LEU A 244 -15.95 -28.59 -12.11
CA LEU A 244 -14.58 -29.10 -12.28
C LEU A 244 -13.81 -29.26 -10.95
N GLY A 245 -14.44 -28.96 -9.81
CA GLY A 245 -13.84 -29.10 -8.48
C GLY A 245 -12.98 -27.93 -8.02
N PHE A 246 -13.00 -26.80 -8.73
CA PHE A 246 -12.27 -25.59 -8.34
C PHE A 246 -13.12 -24.64 -7.51
N GLN A 247 -12.49 -23.91 -6.59
CA GLN A 247 -13.14 -22.85 -5.85
C GLN A 247 -13.05 -21.52 -6.63
N PRO A 248 -14.16 -20.93 -7.10
CA PRO A 248 -14.09 -19.76 -7.98
C PRO A 248 -13.43 -18.53 -7.34
N LYS A 249 -13.51 -18.38 -6.00
CA LYS A 249 -12.85 -17.29 -5.28
C LYS A 249 -11.32 -17.38 -5.36
N VAL A 250 -10.77 -18.60 -5.23
CA VAL A 250 -9.34 -18.86 -5.32
C VAL A 250 -8.87 -18.61 -6.75
N VAL A 251 -9.58 -19.17 -7.73
CA VAL A 251 -9.28 -18.96 -9.16
C VAL A 251 -9.30 -17.47 -9.54
N GLN A 252 -10.28 -16.71 -9.05
CA GLN A 252 -10.32 -15.26 -9.25
C GLN A 252 -9.10 -14.56 -8.65
N SER A 253 -8.66 -14.97 -7.45
CA SER A 253 -7.46 -14.45 -6.79
C SER A 253 -6.21 -14.75 -7.62
N ASP A 254 -6.08 -15.97 -8.13
CA ASP A 254 -4.94 -16.41 -8.95
C ASP A 254 -4.85 -15.61 -10.25
N ILE A 255 -5.97 -15.40 -10.94
CA ILE A 255 -6.01 -14.59 -12.16
C ILE A 255 -5.62 -13.14 -11.86
N THR A 256 -6.19 -12.56 -10.79
CA THR A 256 -5.90 -11.17 -10.41
C THR A 256 -4.42 -11.00 -10.08
N THR A 257 -3.83 -11.99 -9.40
CA THR A 257 -2.40 -12.03 -9.05
C THR A 257 -1.53 -12.22 -10.28
N ALA A 258 -1.93 -13.08 -11.23
CA ALA A 258 -1.23 -13.26 -12.50
C ALA A 258 -1.19 -11.96 -13.31
N ILE A 259 -2.32 -11.25 -13.42
CA ILE A 259 -2.38 -9.93 -14.08
C ILE A 259 -1.50 -8.92 -13.31
N TYR A 260 -1.57 -8.91 -11.98
CA TYR A 260 -0.73 -8.02 -11.15
C TYR A 260 0.76 -8.25 -11.41
N ASN A 261 1.22 -9.50 -11.44
CA ASN A 261 2.60 -9.87 -11.73
C ASN A 261 3.01 -9.52 -13.18
N GLY A 262 2.06 -9.48 -14.11
CA GLY A 262 2.27 -8.99 -15.47
C GLY A 262 2.72 -7.53 -15.57
N PHE A 263 2.51 -6.71 -14.53
CA PHE A 263 3.01 -5.33 -14.52
C PHE A 263 4.52 -5.23 -14.25
N ARG A 264 5.16 -6.24 -13.62
CA ARG A 264 6.61 -6.25 -13.36
C ARG A 264 7.44 -6.06 -14.63
N PRO A 265 7.27 -6.84 -15.72
CA PRO A 265 8.02 -6.64 -16.96
C PRO A 265 7.71 -5.31 -17.66
N LEU A 266 6.64 -4.60 -17.28
CA LEU A 266 6.31 -3.27 -17.80
C LEU A 266 7.07 -2.13 -17.09
N GLY A 267 7.98 -2.48 -16.17
CA GLY A 267 8.80 -1.53 -15.41
C GLY A 267 8.12 -0.97 -14.17
N CYS A 268 7.06 -1.62 -13.69
CA CYS A 268 6.42 -1.26 -12.44
C CYS A 268 7.26 -1.67 -11.22
N GLN A 269 7.10 -0.95 -10.11
CA GLN A 269 7.83 -1.12 -8.86
C GLN A 269 6.87 -1.33 -7.70
N THR A 270 7.21 -2.27 -6.82
CA THR A 270 6.48 -2.65 -5.62
C THR A 270 7.47 -3.09 -4.56
N SER A 271 7.10 -3.06 -3.28
CA SER A 271 7.99 -3.54 -2.21
C SER A 271 8.35 -5.02 -2.36
N PHE A 272 7.43 -5.82 -2.90
CA PHE A 272 7.63 -7.25 -3.15
C PHE A 272 8.68 -7.49 -4.26
N TRP A 273 8.55 -6.82 -5.42
CA TRP A 273 9.50 -7.01 -6.52
C TRP A 273 10.84 -6.34 -6.27
N ASP A 274 10.85 -5.21 -5.56
CA ASP A 274 12.09 -4.49 -5.23
C ASP A 274 12.96 -5.31 -4.24
N ALA A 275 12.36 -6.15 -3.39
CA ALA A 275 13.10 -7.00 -2.45
C ALA A 275 13.82 -8.16 -3.15
N ASP A 276 13.16 -8.82 -4.11
CA ASP A 276 13.71 -9.94 -4.88
C ASP A 276 14.98 -9.53 -5.67
N ASP A 277 15.03 -8.29 -6.16
CA ASP A 277 16.14 -7.79 -6.98
C ASP A 277 17.41 -7.45 -6.16
N VAL A 278 17.32 -7.44 -4.82
CA VAL A 278 18.45 -7.13 -3.92
C VAL A 278 19.22 -8.39 -3.52
N GLU A 279 18.58 -9.55 -3.43
CA GLU A 279 19.25 -10.81 -3.06
C GLU A 279 20.09 -11.43 -4.18
N THR A 280 19.96 -10.93 -5.42
CA THR A 280 20.68 -11.44 -6.59
C THR A 280 21.89 -10.60 -7.01
N LYS A 281 22.29 -9.60 -6.22
CA LYS A 281 23.48 -8.76 -6.43
C LYS A 281 24.48 -8.89 -5.29
#